data_AF-A0A9X1B4M1-F1
#
_entry.id   AF-A0A9X1B4M1-F1
#
_cell.length_a   1.000
_cell.length_b   1.000
_cell.length_c   1.000
_cell.angle_alpha   90.00
_cell.angle_beta   90.00
_cell.angle_gamma   90.00
#
_symmetry.space_group_name_H-M   'P 1'
#
loop_
_entity.id
_entity.type
_entity.pdbx_description
1 polymer ?
#
loop_
_entity_poly.entity_id
_entity_poly.type
_entity_poly.pdbx_seq_one_letter_code
_entity_poly.pdbx_strand_id
1 'polypeptide(L)'
;MSCAIAAFEFEIASTAGWYSSIAGLLTGFALLAILLPLDHEAEREDIECTNAVVVFTCAFFALLVLSINYAVLAGRTAGGMVAAVAAHEQMLFGPTFGLATLLLLFGLNAVLRTYGANREIFLPAQSVIIQMTSVLGPVIVLALQFSNALDVQFFRIENAPEAASCSIASMPDSTWINLAITGGAMVALLILAALGPRLRIPRQAPMVIAKIVLGFTVAATAWTAIAVPLLPVELVTSALFEHSLLALTAAATVGFAAAAHAGR
;
A
#
# COMPACT_ATOMS: atom_id res chain seq x y z
N MET A 1 18.01 18.37 -24.94
CA MET A 1 18.35 18.48 -23.51
C MET A 1 18.36 17.07 -22.94
N SER A 2 19.41 16.65 -22.26
CA SER A 2 19.45 15.35 -21.58
C SER A 2 18.79 15.45 -20.21
N CYS A 3 17.95 14.47 -19.85
CA CYS A 3 17.40 14.39 -18.49
C CYS A 3 18.55 14.20 -17.48
N ALA A 4 18.51 14.93 -16.37
CA ALA A 4 19.40 14.69 -15.24
C ALA A 4 18.89 13.46 -14.49
N ILE A 5 19.39 12.29 -14.87
CA ILE A 5 19.20 11.05 -14.12
C ILE A 5 20.44 10.92 -13.25
N ALA A 6 20.29 11.08 -11.93
CA ALA A 6 21.30 10.52 -11.04
C ALA A 6 21.25 9.01 -11.24
N ALA A 7 22.37 8.37 -11.58
CA ALA A 7 22.45 6.92 -11.71
C ALA A 7 22.01 6.28 -10.38
N PHE A 8 20.76 5.89 -10.32
CA PHE A 8 20.14 5.27 -9.15
C PHE A 8 19.94 3.80 -9.51
N GLU A 9 20.92 2.98 -9.18
CA GLU A 9 20.80 1.52 -9.30
C GLU A 9 19.95 1.02 -8.12
N PHE A 10 18.62 1.11 -8.26
CA PHE A 10 17.73 0.47 -7.30
C PHE A 10 17.63 -1.01 -7.63
N GLU A 11 18.22 -1.85 -6.78
CA GLU A 11 18.15 -3.30 -6.93
C GLU A 11 16.80 -3.82 -6.40
N ILE A 12 15.84 -3.98 -7.33
CA ILE A 12 14.47 -4.44 -7.02
C ILE A 12 14.50 -5.84 -6.37
N ALA A 13 15.38 -6.74 -6.85
CA ALA A 13 15.42 -8.12 -6.37
C ALA A 13 15.80 -8.23 -4.88
N SER A 14 16.84 -7.51 -4.43
CA SER A 14 17.25 -7.54 -3.03
C SER A 14 16.20 -6.90 -2.13
N THR A 15 15.60 -5.79 -2.54
CA THR A 15 14.53 -5.13 -1.79
C THR A 15 13.26 -5.98 -1.73
N ALA A 16 12.90 -6.67 -2.82
CA ALA A 16 11.78 -7.60 -2.85
C ALA A 16 11.94 -8.75 -1.84
N GLY A 17 13.16 -9.25 -1.62
CA GLY A 17 13.44 -10.26 -0.59
C GLY A 17 13.10 -9.78 0.82
N TRP A 18 13.43 -8.51 1.13
CA TRP A 18 13.06 -7.88 2.40
C TRP A 18 11.54 -7.69 2.52
N TYR A 19 10.88 -7.20 1.47
CA TYR A 19 9.42 -7.05 1.48
C TYR A 19 8.69 -8.38 1.63
N SER A 20 9.17 -9.45 1.01
CA SER A 20 8.62 -10.81 1.21
C SER A 20 8.72 -11.24 2.67
N SER A 21 9.90 -11.08 3.28
CA SER A 21 10.14 -11.47 4.68
C SER A 21 9.24 -10.68 5.65
N ILE A 22 9.13 -9.36 5.46
CA ILE A 22 8.28 -8.50 6.29
C ILE A 22 6.81 -8.86 6.08
N ALA A 23 6.36 -9.06 4.84
CA ALA A 23 4.99 -9.48 4.54
C ALA A 23 4.65 -10.83 5.20
N GLY A 24 5.58 -11.80 5.15
CA GLY A 24 5.43 -13.08 5.84
C GLY A 24 5.31 -12.95 7.36
N LEU A 25 6.16 -12.10 7.97
CA LEU A 25 6.10 -11.83 9.41
C LEU A 25 4.77 -11.15 9.81
N LEU A 26 4.33 -10.15 9.06
CA LEU A 26 3.05 -9.47 9.27
C LEU A 26 1.85 -10.40 9.05
N THR A 27 1.96 -11.35 8.12
CA THR A 27 0.97 -12.42 7.93
C THR A 27 0.83 -13.26 9.20
N GLY A 28 1.94 -13.62 9.84
CA GLY A 28 1.92 -14.33 11.13
C GLY A 28 1.20 -13.53 12.23
N PHE A 29 1.47 -12.23 12.34
CA PHE A 29 0.73 -11.35 13.27
C PHE A 29 -0.76 -11.28 12.95
N ALA A 30 -1.14 -11.20 11.67
CA ALA A 30 -2.54 -11.21 11.26
C ALA A 30 -3.23 -12.52 11.70
N LEU A 31 -2.57 -13.66 11.50
CA LEU A 31 -3.09 -14.97 11.92
C LEU A 31 -3.30 -15.05 13.43
N LEU A 32 -2.31 -14.61 14.21
CA LEU A 32 -2.44 -14.55 15.67
C LEU A 32 -3.59 -13.64 16.10
N ALA A 33 -3.76 -12.50 15.44
CA ALA A 33 -4.84 -11.56 15.74
C ALA A 33 -6.24 -12.11 15.43
N ILE A 34 -6.38 -12.98 14.42
CA ILE A 34 -7.64 -13.68 14.11
C ILE A 34 -8.05 -14.63 15.24
N LEU A 35 -7.08 -15.18 15.98
CA LEU A 35 -7.33 -16.13 17.06
C LEU A 35 -7.65 -15.45 18.39
N LEU A 36 -7.31 -14.17 18.57
CA LEU A 36 -7.55 -13.42 19.82
C LEU A 36 -9.01 -13.49 20.34
N PRO A 37 -10.05 -13.40 19.48
CA PRO A 37 -11.43 -13.51 19.94
C PRO A 37 -11.82 -14.89 20.47
N LEU A 38 -11.05 -15.96 20.20
CA LEU A 38 -11.32 -17.29 20.74
C LEU A 38 -11.02 -17.40 22.23
N ASP A 39 -10.07 -16.59 22.73
CA ASP A 39 -9.73 -16.50 24.16
C ASP A 39 -10.63 -15.50 24.92
N HIS A 40 -11.57 -14.85 24.22
CA HIS A 40 -12.46 -13.87 24.81
C HIS A 40 -13.88 -14.43 24.93
N GLU A 41 -14.39 -14.57 26.16
CA GLU A 41 -15.82 -14.82 26.40
C GLU A 41 -16.60 -13.55 26.04
N ALA A 42 -16.86 -13.36 24.75
CA ALA A 42 -17.60 -12.22 24.25
C ALA A 42 -19.07 -12.33 24.68
N GLU A 43 -19.50 -11.51 25.64
CA GLU A 43 -20.92 -11.23 25.85
C GLU A 43 -21.50 -10.59 24.58
N ARG A 44 -22.35 -11.34 23.88
CA ARG A 44 -23.36 -10.91 22.88
C ARG A 44 -22.96 -9.81 21.86
N GLU A 45 -22.79 -10.22 20.60
CA GLU A 45 -22.79 -9.39 19.37
C GLU A 45 -21.94 -8.10 19.41
N ASP A 46 -20.64 -8.23 19.65
CA ASP A 46 -19.71 -7.13 19.37
C ASP A 46 -19.42 -7.03 17.86
N ILE A 47 -20.13 -6.11 17.19
CA ILE A 47 -19.96 -5.79 15.76
C ILE A 47 -18.54 -5.28 15.48
N GLU A 48 -17.89 -4.60 16.42
CA GLU A 48 -16.52 -4.09 16.23
C GLU A 48 -15.52 -5.23 16.23
N CYS A 49 -15.67 -6.18 17.15
CA CYS A 49 -14.89 -7.42 17.16
C CYS A 49 -15.08 -8.22 15.86
N THR A 50 -16.32 -8.41 15.41
CA THR A 50 -16.63 -9.12 14.15
C THR A 50 -15.96 -8.45 12.95
N ASN A 51 -16.04 -7.12 12.84
CA ASN A 51 -15.40 -6.36 11.78
C ASN A 51 -13.86 -6.49 11.84
N ALA A 52 -13.28 -6.49 13.04
CA ALA A 52 -11.85 -6.66 13.23
C ALA A 52 -11.36 -8.03 12.71
N VAL A 53 -12.10 -9.12 12.99
CA VAL A 53 -11.76 -10.46 12.47
C VAL A 53 -11.74 -10.47 10.93
N VAL A 54 -12.74 -9.85 10.29
CA VAL A 54 -12.77 -9.77 8.82
C VAL A 54 -11.60 -8.94 8.29
N VAL A 55 -11.29 -7.81 8.93
CA VAL A 55 -10.14 -6.96 8.57
C VAL A 55 -8.83 -7.75 8.68
N PHE A 56 -8.58 -8.47 9.79
CA PHE A 56 -7.39 -9.29 9.94
C PHE A 56 -7.34 -10.46 8.97
N THR A 57 -8.47 -11.09 8.67
CA THR A 57 -8.54 -12.17 7.67
C THR A 57 -8.17 -11.66 6.28
N CYS A 58 -8.70 -10.51 5.88
CA CYS A 58 -8.33 -9.88 4.62
C CYS A 58 -6.86 -9.48 4.59
N ALA A 59 -6.34 -8.90 5.69
CA ALA A 59 -4.93 -8.54 5.79
C ALA A 59 -4.02 -9.77 5.75
N PHE A 60 -4.38 -10.86 6.43
CA PHE A 60 -3.67 -12.14 6.41
C PHE A 60 -3.50 -12.66 4.99
N PHE A 61 -4.60 -12.81 4.24
CA PHE A 61 -4.53 -13.32 2.87
C PHE A 61 -3.82 -12.35 1.92
N ALA A 62 -4.04 -11.03 2.06
CA ALA A 62 -3.33 -10.04 1.24
C ALA A 62 -1.82 -10.10 1.47
N LEU A 63 -1.37 -10.13 2.73
CA LEU A 63 0.04 -10.20 3.09
C LEU A 63 0.68 -11.54 2.72
N LEU A 64 -0.07 -12.65 2.81
CA LEU A 64 0.41 -13.96 2.36
C LEU A 64 0.66 -13.96 0.86
N VAL A 65 -0.31 -13.46 0.08
CA VAL A 65 -0.18 -13.32 -1.38
C VAL A 65 0.98 -12.39 -1.73
N LEU A 66 1.13 -11.27 -1.03
CA LEU A 66 2.25 -10.35 -1.24
C LEU A 66 3.59 -10.99 -0.90
N SER A 67 3.68 -11.75 0.19
CA SER A 67 4.90 -12.47 0.57
C SER A 67 5.37 -13.40 -0.55
N ILE A 68 4.44 -14.14 -1.16
CA ILE A 68 4.71 -15.03 -2.29
C ILE A 68 5.13 -14.24 -3.53
N ASN A 69 4.39 -13.19 -3.90
CA ASN A 69 4.72 -12.37 -5.07
C ASN A 69 6.09 -11.70 -4.93
N TYR A 70 6.41 -11.14 -3.76
CA TYR A 70 7.72 -10.56 -3.49
C TYR A 70 8.84 -11.60 -3.47
N ALA A 71 8.59 -12.84 -3.02
CA ALA A 71 9.57 -13.93 -3.10
C ALA A 71 9.87 -14.29 -4.56
N VAL A 72 8.85 -14.34 -5.42
CA VAL A 72 9.02 -14.55 -6.87
C VAL A 72 9.82 -13.40 -7.48
N LEU A 73 9.51 -12.15 -7.13
CA LEU A 73 10.20 -10.96 -7.60
C LEU A 73 11.68 -10.97 -7.17
N ALA A 74 11.98 -11.37 -5.94
CA ALA A 74 13.34 -11.51 -5.42
C ALA A 74 14.17 -12.55 -6.19
N GLY A 75 13.52 -13.58 -6.75
CA GLY A 75 14.17 -14.59 -7.59
C GLY A 75 14.52 -14.12 -9.01
N ARG A 76 14.07 -12.92 -9.43
CA ARG A 76 14.28 -12.39 -10.79
C ARG A 76 15.47 -11.43 -10.80
N THR A 77 16.65 -11.93 -11.14
CA THR A 77 17.91 -11.17 -11.15
C THR A 77 18.39 -10.75 -12.54
N ALA A 78 17.55 -10.87 -13.58
CA ALA A 78 17.92 -10.57 -14.96
C ALA A 78 17.61 -9.12 -15.37
N GLY A 79 18.47 -8.54 -16.23
CA GLY A 79 18.28 -7.20 -16.81
C GLY A 79 17.30 -7.14 -17.99
N GLY A 80 17.12 -5.95 -18.56
CA GLY A 80 16.29 -5.72 -19.75
C GLY A 80 14.79 -5.88 -19.48
N MET A 81 14.08 -6.67 -20.31
CA MET A 81 12.61 -6.85 -20.19
C MET A 81 12.17 -7.41 -18.82
N VAL A 82 13.01 -8.21 -18.17
CA VAL A 82 12.71 -8.77 -16.84
C VAL A 82 12.73 -7.67 -15.77
N ALA A 83 13.64 -6.70 -15.87
CA ALA A 83 13.69 -5.54 -14.99
C ALA A 83 12.47 -4.62 -15.19
N ALA A 84 11.99 -4.47 -16.44
CA ALA A 84 10.79 -3.72 -16.78
C ALA A 84 9.54 -4.27 -16.05
N VAL A 85 9.36 -5.59 -16.16
CA VAL A 85 8.26 -6.31 -15.51
C VAL A 85 8.41 -6.25 -13.99
N ALA A 86 9.64 -6.37 -13.48
CA ALA A 86 9.90 -6.27 -12.06
C ALA A 86 9.54 -4.89 -11.47
N ALA A 87 9.88 -3.80 -12.16
CA ALA A 87 9.52 -2.44 -11.75
C ALA A 87 8.00 -2.24 -11.75
N HIS A 88 7.32 -2.74 -12.79
CA HIS A 88 5.86 -2.70 -12.87
C HIS A 88 5.18 -3.50 -11.75
N GLU A 89 5.66 -4.70 -11.47
CA GLU A 89 5.16 -5.54 -10.37
C GLU A 89 5.38 -4.87 -9.02
N GLN A 90 6.55 -4.28 -8.79
CA GLN A 90 6.86 -3.51 -7.58
C GLN A 90 5.89 -2.32 -7.41
N MET A 91 5.57 -1.62 -8.52
CA MET A 91 4.62 -0.51 -8.54
C MET A 91 3.19 -0.95 -8.16
N LEU A 92 2.77 -2.15 -8.55
CA LEU A 92 1.47 -2.71 -8.15
C LEU A 92 1.46 -3.21 -6.71
N PHE A 93 2.49 -3.95 -6.31
CA PHE A 93 2.53 -4.63 -5.01
C PHE A 93 2.83 -3.69 -3.85
N GLY A 94 3.62 -2.64 -4.06
CA GLY A 94 3.95 -1.65 -3.02
C GLY A 94 2.73 -0.99 -2.39
N PRO A 95 1.79 -0.40 -3.15
CA PRO A 95 0.56 0.15 -2.62
C PRO A 95 -0.26 -0.88 -1.84
N THR A 96 -0.42 -2.10 -2.36
CA THR A 96 -1.16 -3.17 -1.66
C THR A 96 -0.51 -3.57 -0.35
N PHE A 97 0.82 -3.63 -0.30
CA PHE A 97 1.57 -3.92 0.91
C PHE A 97 1.39 -2.82 1.96
N GLY A 98 1.47 -1.56 1.54
CA GLY A 98 1.16 -0.42 2.39
C GLY A 98 -0.26 -0.48 2.97
N LEU A 99 -1.26 -0.65 2.11
CA LEU A 99 -2.67 -0.72 2.53
C LEU A 99 -2.97 -1.94 3.43
N ALA A 100 -2.39 -3.10 3.15
CA ALA A 100 -2.56 -4.30 3.99
C ALA A 100 -1.90 -4.12 5.37
N THR A 101 -0.75 -3.44 5.43
CA THR A 101 -0.10 -3.08 6.70
C THR A 101 -0.95 -2.09 7.49
N LEU A 102 -1.55 -1.10 6.82
CA LEU A 102 -2.48 -0.18 7.46
C LEU A 102 -3.73 -0.87 7.99
N LEU A 103 -4.27 -1.87 7.25
CA LEU A 103 -5.39 -2.70 7.72
C LEU A 103 -5.06 -3.44 9.01
N LEU A 104 -3.85 -4.00 9.14
CA LEU A 104 -3.42 -4.65 10.39
C LEU A 104 -3.48 -3.68 11.58
N LEU A 105 -2.91 -2.49 11.42
CA LEU A 105 -2.91 -1.48 12.48
C LEU A 105 -4.33 -0.98 12.77
N PHE A 106 -5.19 -0.89 11.75
CA PHE A 106 -6.58 -0.53 11.92
C PHE A 106 -7.37 -1.60 12.70
N GLY A 107 -7.20 -2.88 12.36
CA GLY A 107 -7.78 -4.00 13.10
C GLY A 107 -7.29 -4.04 14.55
N LEU A 108 -6.00 -3.75 14.78
CA LEU A 108 -5.41 -3.70 16.11
C LEU A 108 -6.05 -2.60 16.98
N ASN A 109 -6.30 -1.41 16.41
CA ASN A 109 -7.03 -0.36 17.14
C ASN A 109 -8.43 -0.81 17.55
N ALA A 110 -9.15 -1.54 16.68
CA ALA A 110 -10.47 -2.06 17.01
C ALA A 110 -10.41 -3.06 18.16
N VAL A 111 -9.45 -3.99 18.16
CA VAL A 111 -9.26 -4.95 19.26
C VAL A 111 -8.87 -4.27 20.56
N LEU A 112 -7.95 -3.30 20.54
CA LEU A 112 -7.56 -2.60 21.77
C LEU A 112 -8.71 -1.77 22.39
N ARG A 113 -9.73 -1.39 21.61
CA ARG A 113 -10.95 -0.75 22.13
C ARG A 113 -11.82 -1.71 22.94
N THR A 114 -11.87 -2.97 22.53
CA THR A 114 -12.77 -3.97 23.10
C THR A 114 -12.18 -4.65 24.33
N TYR A 115 -10.85 -4.60 24.54
CA TYR A 115 -10.22 -5.11 25.77
C TYR A 115 -10.54 -4.24 27.01
N GLY A 116 -11.68 -4.54 27.66
CA GLY A 116 -12.21 -3.79 28.80
C GLY A 116 -11.39 -3.86 30.09
N ALA A 117 -10.76 -5.00 30.39
CA ALA A 117 -10.10 -5.23 31.69
C ALA A 117 -8.84 -4.37 31.93
N ASN A 118 -8.17 -3.93 30.86
CA ASN A 118 -6.91 -3.16 30.92
C ASN A 118 -6.95 -1.92 30.02
N ARG A 119 -8.14 -1.42 29.69
CA ARG A 119 -8.33 -0.33 28.72
C ARG A 119 -7.47 0.90 29.05
N GLU A 120 -7.37 1.28 30.31
CA GLU A 120 -6.59 2.44 30.76
C GLU A 120 -5.09 2.31 30.46
N ILE A 121 -4.55 1.09 30.50
CA ILE A 121 -3.14 0.80 30.20
C ILE A 121 -2.87 0.95 28.69
N PHE A 122 -3.87 0.63 27.85
CA PHE A 122 -3.74 0.66 26.39
C PHE A 122 -4.10 2.00 25.74
N LEU A 123 -4.69 2.95 26.47
CA LEU A 123 -5.06 4.28 25.93
C LEU A 123 -3.89 5.02 25.23
N PRO A 124 -2.67 5.07 25.80
CA PRO A 124 -1.56 5.75 25.12
C PRO A 124 -1.18 5.04 23.80
N ALA A 125 -1.13 3.71 23.81
CA ALA A 125 -0.82 2.91 22.63
C ALA A 125 -1.88 3.10 21.53
N GLN A 126 -3.15 3.21 21.94
CA GLN A 126 -4.25 3.45 21.03
C GLN A 126 -4.12 4.78 20.28
N SER A 127 -3.75 5.86 20.99
CA SER A 127 -3.52 7.17 20.38
C SER A 127 -2.44 7.11 19.30
N VAL A 128 -1.35 6.40 19.59
CA VAL A 128 -0.25 6.18 18.63
C VAL A 128 -0.73 5.39 17.42
N ILE A 129 -1.45 4.28 17.61
CA ILE A 129 -1.96 3.45 16.50
C ILE A 129 -2.91 4.26 15.61
N ILE A 130 -3.78 5.07 16.20
CA ILE A 130 -4.67 5.96 15.45
C ILE A 130 -3.84 6.96 14.65
N GLN A 131 -2.83 7.60 15.23
CA GLN A 131 -1.98 8.55 14.52
C GLN A 131 -1.20 7.87 13.37
N MET A 132 -0.71 6.66 13.59
CA MET A 132 -0.03 5.86 12.57
C MET A 132 -0.97 5.44 11.45
N THR A 133 -2.19 5.00 11.74
CA THR A 133 -3.15 4.55 10.73
C THR A 133 -3.78 5.69 9.94
N SER A 134 -3.99 6.85 10.58
CA SER A 134 -4.71 7.98 9.98
C SER A 134 -3.83 9.02 9.31
N VAL A 135 -2.55 9.14 9.69
CA VAL A 135 -1.66 10.18 9.16
C VAL A 135 -0.31 9.64 8.73
N LEU A 136 0.50 9.15 9.67
CA LEU A 136 1.92 8.86 9.39
C LEU A 136 2.10 7.68 8.44
N GLY A 137 1.35 6.60 8.66
CA GLY A 137 1.34 5.42 7.79
C GLY A 137 0.89 5.75 6.37
N PRO A 138 -0.27 6.42 6.16
CA PRO A 138 -0.67 6.90 4.84
C PRO A 138 0.39 7.77 4.13
N VAL A 139 1.10 8.65 4.87
CA VAL A 139 2.21 9.45 4.31
C VAL A 139 3.36 8.54 3.85
N ILE A 140 3.75 7.55 4.66
CA ILE A 140 4.79 6.57 4.30
C ILE A 140 4.35 5.79 3.06
N VAL A 141 3.09 5.34 2.99
CA VAL A 141 2.55 4.59 1.86
C VAL A 141 2.58 5.44 0.58
N LEU A 142 2.17 6.71 0.62
CA LEU A 142 2.25 7.61 -0.53
C LEU A 142 3.70 7.86 -0.97
N ALA A 143 4.63 8.04 -0.03
CA ALA A 143 6.05 8.21 -0.35
C ALA A 143 6.63 6.96 -1.04
N LEU A 144 6.28 5.76 -0.57
CA LEU A 144 6.68 4.51 -1.20
C LEU A 144 6.04 4.33 -2.58
N GLN A 145 4.77 4.69 -2.76
CA GLN A 145 4.11 4.65 -4.07
C GLN A 145 4.81 5.56 -5.09
N PHE A 146 5.19 6.77 -4.67
CA PHE A 146 5.98 7.68 -5.49
C PHE A 146 7.35 7.09 -5.82
N SER A 147 8.05 6.52 -4.84
CA SER A 147 9.33 5.85 -5.05
C SER A 147 9.24 4.73 -6.10
N ASN A 148 8.26 3.84 -5.98
CA ASN A 148 8.08 2.75 -6.95
C ASN A 148 7.72 3.26 -8.36
N ALA A 149 6.99 4.39 -8.45
CA ALA A 149 6.70 5.02 -9.74
C ALA A 149 7.97 5.62 -10.39
N LEU A 150 8.92 6.10 -9.58
CA LEU A 150 10.22 6.55 -10.08
C LEU A 150 11.03 5.40 -10.68
N ASP A 151 10.97 4.19 -10.11
CA ASP A 151 11.69 3.03 -10.64
C ASP A 151 11.26 2.70 -12.08
N VAL A 152 9.95 2.75 -12.36
CA VAL A 152 9.40 2.56 -13.72
C VAL A 152 9.83 3.70 -14.65
N GLN A 153 9.83 4.94 -14.17
CA GLN A 153 10.27 6.09 -14.96
C GLN A 153 11.78 6.01 -15.29
N PHE A 154 12.62 5.59 -14.35
CA PHE A 154 14.06 5.42 -14.60
C PHE A 154 14.31 4.33 -15.63
N PHE A 155 13.62 3.18 -15.51
CA PHE A 155 13.67 2.13 -16.53
C PHE A 155 13.32 2.67 -17.93
N ARG A 156 12.25 3.47 -18.05
CA ARG A 156 11.84 4.06 -19.35
C ARG A 156 12.93 4.96 -19.95
N ILE A 157 13.55 5.82 -19.15
CA ILE A 157 14.54 6.76 -19.69
C ILE A 157 15.84 6.04 -20.08
N GLU A 158 16.24 5.01 -19.33
CA GLU A 158 17.42 4.22 -19.65
C GLU A 158 17.24 3.46 -20.98
N ASN A 159 16.05 2.90 -21.23
CA ASN A 159 15.78 2.07 -22.40
C ASN A 159 15.24 2.84 -23.62
N ALA A 160 14.71 4.05 -23.42
CA ALA A 160 14.20 4.91 -24.49
C ALA A 160 14.54 6.40 -24.23
N PRO A 161 15.84 6.77 -24.20
CA PRO A 161 16.28 8.12 -23.83
C PRO A 161 15.78 9.20 -24.81
N GLU A 162 15.54 8.83 -26.07
CA GLU A 162 15.04 9.74 -27.11
C GLU A 162 13.55 10.08 -26.95
N ALA A 163 12.79 9.23 -26.24
CA ALA A 163 11.37 9.43 -25.97
C ALA A 163 11.11 10.25 -24.69
N ALA A 164 12.16 10.53 -23.90
CA ALA A 164 12.02 11.25 -22.63
C ALA A 164 11.90 12.76 -22.87
N SER A 165 10.72 13.32 -22.60
CA SER A 165 10.55 14.77 -22.48
C SER A 165 10.98 15.23 -21.08
N CYS A 166 12.04 16.03 -21.04
CA CYS A 166 12.57 16.64 -19.82
C CYS A 166 12.18 18.12 -19.82
N SER A 167 11.64 18.61 -18.71
CA SER A 167 11.25 20.01 -18.56
C SER A 167 12.12 20.72 -17.51
N ILE A 168 11.48 21.40 -16.56
CA ILE A 168 12.13 22.27 -15.60
C ILE A 168 13.13 21.47 -14.77
N ALA A 169 14.30 22.07 -14.52
CA ALA A 169 15.41 21.45 -13.80
C ALA A 169 15.91 20.14 -14.41
N SER A 170 15.72 19.92 -15.72
CA SER A 170 16.11 18.70 -16.45
C SER A 170 15.48 17.41 -15.88
N MET A 171 14.37 17.53 -15.15
CA MET A 171 13.59 16.39 -14.67
C MET A 171 12.58 15.93 -15.73
N PRO A 172 12.25 14.63 -15.80
CA PRO A 172 11.23 14.11 -16.69
C PRO A 172 9.82 14.63 -16.33
N ASP A 173 8.98 14.91 -17.33
CA ASP A 173 7.60 15.39 -17.11
C ASP A 173 6.75 14.41 -16.29
N SER A 174 6.94 13.11 -16.51
CA SER A 174 6.29 12.04 -15.75
C SER A 174 6.56 12.15 -14.24
N THR A 175 7.78 12.54 -13.86
CA THR A 175 8.16 12.73 -12.46
C THR A 175 7.37 13.86 -11.82
N TRP A 176 7.17 14.97 -12.53
CA TRP A 176 6.35 16.09 -12.04
C TRP A 176 4.89 15.71 -11.87
N ILE A 177 4.32 14.93 -12.79
CA ILE A 177 2.95 14.42 -12.68
C ILE A 177 2.80 13.52 -11.46
N ASN A 178 3.72 12.57 -11.26
CA ASN A 178 3.70 11.68 -10.09
C ASN A 178 3.86 12.44 -8.78
N LEU A 179 4.71 13.48 -8.77
CA LEU A 179 4.90 14.34 -7.62
C LEU A 179 3.63 15.15 -7.33
N ALA A 180 2.94 15.65 -8.36
CA ALA A 180 1.68 16.37 -8.20
C ALA A 180 0.56 15.46 -7.64
N ILE A 181 0.44 14.23 -8.15
CA ILE A 181 -0.52 13.24 -7.64
C ILE A 181 -0.24 12.95 -6.15
N THR A 182 1.02 12.64 -5.83
CA THR A 182 1.44 12.28 -4.48
C THR A 182 1.30 13.47 -3.52
N GLY A 183 1.75 14.66 -3.92
CA GLY A 183 1.64 15.89 -3.14
C GLY A 183 0.20 16.30 -2.91
N GLY A 184 -0.66 16.20 -3.94
CA GLY A 184 -2.09 16.43 -3.81
C GLY A 184 -2.75 15.48 -2.81
N ALA A 185 -2.40 14.19 -2.84
CA ALA A 185 -2.88 13.21 -1.87
C ALA A 185 -2.37 13.50 -0.45
N MET A 186 -1.11 13.90 -0.27
CA MET A 186 -0.57 14.31 1.03
C MET A 186 -1.30 15.56 1.59
N VAL A 187 -1.58 16.56 0.75
CA VAL A 187 -2.37 17.72 1.15
C VAL A 187 -3.79 17.29 1.55
N ALA A 188 -4.42 16.39 0.80
CA ALA A 188 -5.73 15.84 1.17
C ALA A 188 -5.70 15.11 2.53
N LEU A 189 -4.64 14.33 2.82
CA LEU A 189 -4.44 13.70 4.13
C LEU A 189 -4.34 14.73 5.26
N LEU A 190 -3.57 15.80 5.07
CA LEU A 190 -3.42 16.86 6.08
C LEU A 190 -4.73 17.61 6.32
N ILE A 191 -5.50 17.87 5.25
CA ILE A 191 -6.85 18.46 5.35
C ILE A 191 -7.78 17.51 6.13
N LEU A 192 -7.77 16.22 5.81
CA LEU A 192 -8.55 15.22 6.55
C LEU A 192 -8.13 15.13 8.02
N ALA A 193 -6.84 15.23 8.32
CA ALA A 193 -6.35 15.24 9.69
C ALA A 193 -6.83 16.45 10.47
N ALA A 194 -6.89 17.62 9.84
CA ALA A 194 -7.42 18.85 10.43
C ALA A 194 -8.95 18.81 10.61
N LEU A 195 -9.68 18.17 9.70
CA LEU A 195 -11.15 18.07 9.71
C LEU A 195 -11.69 16.81 10.39
N GLY A 196 -10.81 15.88 10.75
CA GLY A 196 -11.11 14.52 11.23
C GLY A 196 -12.21 14.41 12.29
N PRO A 197 -12.29 15.28 13.30
CA PRO A 197 -13.34 15.22 14.33
C PRO A 197 -14.78 15.35 13.80
N ARG A 198 -14.97 15.78 12.54
CA ARG A 198 -16.29 16.01 11.94
C ARG A 198 -16.72 14.91 10.96
N LEU A 199 -15.83 13.96 10.65
CA LEU A 199 -16.11 12.90 9.68
C LEU A 199 -16.92 11.79 10.34
N ARG A 200 -18.12 11.53 9.83
CA ARG A 200 -18.92 10.36 10.19
C ARG A 200 -18.80 9.33 9.08
N ILE A 201 -18.28 8.15 9.40
CA ILE A 201 -18.14 7.04 8.46
C ILE A 201 -18.98 5.86 8.94
N PRO A 202 -19.66 5.15 8.03
CA PRO A 202 -20.46 3.99 8.40
C PRO A 202 -19.60 2.91 9.08
N ARG A 203 -20.16 2.25 10.10
CA ARG A 203 -19.51 1.19 10.89
C ARG A 203 -18.96 0.03 10.05
N GLN A 204 -19.51 -0.20 8.85
CA GLN A 204 -19.11 -1.27 7.93
C GLN A 204 -17.95 -0.88 6.99
N ALA A 205 -17.57 0.40 6.92
CA ALA A 205 -16.52 0.86 6.00
C ALA A 205 -15.20 0.09 6.13
N PRO A 206 -14.72 -0.27 7.34
CA PRO A 206 -13.49 -1.04 7.48
C PRO A 206 -13.52 -2.39 6.78
N MET A 207 -14.64 -3.12 6.91
CA MET A 207 -14.82 -4.40 6.25
C MET A 207 -14.82 -4.24 4.72
N VAL A 208 -15.48 -3.20 4.22
CA VAL A 208 -15.53 -2.93 2.77
C VAL A 208 -14.13 -2.60 2.25
N ILE A 209 -13.40 -1.73 2.93
CA ILE A 209 -12.01 -1.37 2.57
C ILE A 209 -11.12 -2.61 2.61
N ALA A 210 -11.23 -3.45 3.64
CA ALA A 210 -10.46 -4.68 3.76
C ALA A 210 -10.68 -5.64 2.58
N LYS A 211 -11.95 -5.83 2.19
CA LYS A 211 -12.32 -6.65 1.04
C LYS A 211 -11.83 -6.05 -0.28
N ILE A 212 -11.89 -4.73 -0.44
CA ILE A 212 -11.36 -4.03 -1.62
C ILE A 212 -9.85 -4.22 -1.72
N VAL A 213 -9.10 -4.06 -0.62
CA VAL A 213 -7.65 -4.26 -0.61
C VAL A 213 -7.30 -5.70 -0.98
N LEU A 214 -7.94 -6.70 -0.36
CA LEU A 214 -7.74 -8.11 -0.72
C LEU A 214 -8.08 -8.37 -2.19
N GLY A 215 -9.23 -7.89 -2.66
CA GLY A 215 -9.65 -8.05 -4.05
C GLY A 215 -8.67 -7.42 -5.03
N PHE A 216 -8.15 -6.23 -4.71
CA PHE A 216 -7.11 -5.57 -5.49
C PHE A 216 -5.78 -6.34 -5.47
N THR A 217 -5.35 -6.88 -4.33
CA THR A 217 -4.16 -7.74 -4.24
C THR A 217 -4.28 -9.00 -5.12
N VAL A 218 -5.43 -9.66 -5.10
CA VAL A 218 -5.69 -10.83 -5.95
C VAL A 218 -5.74 -10.42 -7.42
N ALA A 219 -6.40 -9.32 -7.77
CA ALA A 219 -6.47 -8.82 -9.13
C ALA A 219 -5.08 -8.41 -9.67
N ALA A 220 -4.26 -7.75 -8.85
CA ALA A 220 -2.88 -7.41 -9.18
C ALA A 220 -2.05 -8.67 -9.43
N THR A 221 -2.18 -9.69 -8.58
CA THR A 221 -1.50 -10.99 -8.75
C THR A 221 -1.93 -11.69 -10.04
N ALA A 222 -3.24 -11.71 -10.33
CA ALA A 222 -3.75 -12.30 -11.56
C ALA A 222 -3.27 -11.52 -12.80
N TRP A 223 -3.24 -10.18 -12.72
CA TRP A 223 -2.72 -9.31 -13.77
C TRP A 223 -1.25 -9.61 -14.06
N THR A 224 -0.40 -9.67 -13.02
CA THR A 224 1.04 -9.90 -13.18
C THR A 224 1.37 -11.33 -13.59
N ALA A 225 0.60 -12.32 -13.13
CA ALA A 225 0.82 -13.72 -13.49
C ALA A 225 0.29 -14.11 -14.87
N ILE A 226 -0.79 -13.47 -15.35
CA ILE A 226 -1.51 -13.89 -16.57
C ILE A 226 -1.38 -12.86 -17.69
N ALA A 227 -1.69 -11.58 -17.40
CA ALA A 227 -1.78 -10.57 -18.45
C ALA A 227 -0.40 -10.00 -18.81
N VAL A 228 0.41 -9.62 -17.82
CA VAL A 228 1.73 -9.01 -18.05
C VAL A 228 2.64 -9.85 -18.95
N PRO A 229 2.75 -11.19 -18.81
CA PRO A 229 3.57 -12.01 -19.70
C PRO A 229 3.11 -12.04 -21.16
N LEU A 230 1.86 -11.65 -21.43
CA LEU A 230 1.24 -11.66 -22.76
C LEU A 230 1.22 -10.29 -23.43
N LEU A 231 1.57 -9.23 -22.68
CA LEU A 231 1.48 -7.85 -23.14
C LEU A 231 2.85 -7.30 -23.55
N PRO A 232 2.89 -6.37 -24.52
CA PRO A 232 4.12 -5.67 -24.87
C PRO A 232 4.63 -4.83 -23.69
N VAL A 233 5.96 -4.83 -23.49
CA VAL A 233 6.62 -4.14 -22.37
C VAL A 233 6.34 -2.65 -22.39
N GLU A 234 6.19 -2.04 -23.56
CA GLU A 234 5.88 -0.62 -23.73
C GLU A 234 4.50 -0.26 -23.15
N LEU A 235 3.55 -1.19 -23.17
CA LEU A 235 2.21 -0.98 -22.61
C LEU A 235 2.22 -1.12 -21.09
N VAL A 236 2.91 -2.14 -20.59
CA VAL A 236 3.06 -2.43 -19.15
C VAL A 236 3.81 -1.29 -18.45
N THR A 237 4.89 -0.82 -19.06
CA THR A 237 5.69 0.29 -18.53
C THR A 237 5.23 1.67 -19.01
N SER A 238 4.00 1.81 -19.52
CA SER A 238 3.54 3.09 -20.06
C SER A 238 3.29 4.14 -18.97
N ALA A 239 3.56 5.42 -19.30
CA ALA A 239 3.30 6.54 -18.38
C ALA A 239 1.81 6.65 -18.02
N LEU A 240 0.91 6.34 -18.97
CA LEU A 240 -0.53 6.32 -18.71
C LEU A 240 -0.90 5.30 -17.62
N PHE A 241 -0.35 4.08 -17.70
CA PHE A 241 -0.58 3.05 -16.70
C PHE A 241 -0.05 3.50 -15.33
N GLU A 242 1.18 4.00 -15.30
CA GLU A 242 1.84 4.51 -14.09
C GLU A 242 1.01 5.60 -13.41
N HIS A 243 0.64 6.66 -14.11
CA HIS A 243 -0.13 7.76 -13.55
C HIS A 243 -1.52 7.32 -13.08
N SER A 244 -2.19 6.45 -13.85
CA SER A 244 -3.52 5.96 -13.52
C SER A 244 -3.49 5.11 -12.25
N LEU A 245 -2.52 4.20 -12.16
CA LEU A 245 -2.35 3.34 -10.99
C LEU A 245 -1.96 4.17 -9.77
N LEU A 246 -0.99 5.09 -9.88
CA LEU A 246 -0.57 5.96 -8.78
C LEU A 246 -1.74 6.83 -8.28
N ALA A 247 -2.53 7.43 -9.18
CA ALA A 247 -3.69 8.21 -8.79
C ALA A 247 -4.76 7.38 -8.08
N LEU A 248 -5.04 6.16 -8.58
CA LEU A 248 -5.99 5.25 -7.97
C LEU A 248 -5.54 4.82 -6.57
N THR A 249 -4.27 4.43 -6.41
CA THR A 249 -3.74 3.97 -5.12
C THR A 249 -3.55 5.11 -4.12
N ALA A 250 -3.24 6.31 -4.60
CA ALA A 250 -3.19 7.50 -3.77
C ALA A 250 -4.59 7.85 -3.24
N ALA A 251 -5.61 7.83 -4.10
CA ALA A 251 -7.00 8.00 -3.69
C ALA A 251 -7.47 6.94 -2.68
N ALA A 252 -7.10 5.67 -2.90
CA ALA A 252 -7.39 4.58 -1.95
C ALA A 252 -6.71 4.81 -0.59
N THR A 253 -5.47 5.31 -0.58
CA THR A 253 -4.71 5.63 0.64
C THR A 253 -5.36 6.77 1.42
N VAL A 254 -5.82 7.82 0.72
CA VAL A 254 -6.59 8.92 1.31
C VAL A 254 -7.93 8.42 1.86
N GLY A 255 -8.65 7.57 1.12
CA GLY A 255 -9.89 6.94 1.57
C GLY A 255 -9.69 6.08 2.83
N PHE A 256 -8.59 5.34 2.90
CA PHE A 256 -8.21 4.59 4.10
C PHE A 256 -7.99 5.52 5.29
N ALA A 257 -7.20 6.58 5.12
CA ALA A 257 -6.92 7.55 6.18
C ALA A 257 -8.20 8.22 6.69
N ALA A 258 -9.13 8.56 5.79
CA ALA A 258 -10.44 9.07 6.16
C ALA A 258 -11.20 8.07 7.05
N ALA A 259 -11.24 6.79 6.67
CA ALA A 259 -11.84 5.72 7.46
C ALA A 259 -11.21 5.56 8.84
N ALA A 260 -9.88 5.63 8.92
CA ALA A 260 -9.14 5.61 10.19
C ALA A 260 -9.47 6.81 11.08
N HIS A 261 -9.64 8.01 10.51
CA HIS A 261 -9.99 9.22 11.25
C HIS A 261 -11.38 9.19 11.88
N ALA A 262 -12.37 8.62 11.18
CA ALA A 262 -13.73 8.50 11.70
C ALA A 262 -13.89 7.39 12.74
N GLY A 263 -12.90 6.49 12.84
CA GLY A 263 -12.80 5.51 13.91
C GLY A 263 -12.17 6.04 15.19
N ARG A 264 -11.93 7.36 15.32
CA ARG A 264 -11.56 8.02 16.59
C ARG A 264 -12.77 8.12 17.49
#